data_AF-A0A9R0VBL2-F1
#
_entry.id   AF-A0A9R0VBL2-F1
#
_cell.length_a   1.000
_cell.length_b   1.000
_cell.length_c   1.000
_cell.angle_alpha   90.00
_cell.angle_beta   90.00
_cell.angle_gamma   90.00
#
_symmetry.space_group_name_H-M   'P 1'
#
loop_
_entity.id
_entity.type
_entity.pdbx_description
1 polymer ?
#
loop_
_entity_poly.entity_id
_entity_poly.type
_entity_poly.pdbx_seq_one_letter_code
_entity_poly.pdbx_strand_id
1 'polypeptide(L)'
;MNVTQFRDPSTAWHIDGQWRILVGGEKGSQGQAYVYWSTDFKHWVRAKHPLHSAINGMWECLDFFPVLVQGKKGLDTSEHSGRVKYVLKSSLEKARYDYYTIGTYNNRTERYVPDDLNGDYHRLRYDYGKFYASKTFFDPAKQRRVLVGWANESDTIPDDIAKGWSGIHAIPRKIWLDPGGKQLVQWPIEEVEQLRRKSVGVTNKVVKPRNHFEVKGLETYQADVEVSFEIPSLERAEPFDHAFSNDAQKLCRMKGADKKGGVGPFGLWVLASANLEEKTAVFFRIFRDGHGKPVVLMCTDPTKSSLGRDLDKPTYAGFVNVNVSSSGEISLRSLVCA
;
A
#
# COMPACT_ATOMS: atom_id res chain seq x y z
N MET A 1 3.32 17.76 26.86
CA MET A 1 3.21 17.29 25.46
C MET A 1 3.77 18.41 24.61
N ASN A 2 4.54 18.11 23.56
CA ASN A 2 4.91 19.16 22.61
C ASN A 2 3.64 19.57 21.86
N VAL A 3 3.23 20.85 21.98
CA VAL A 3 1.95 21.33 21.42
C VAL A 3 1.91 21.30 19.90
N THR A 4 3.06 21.19 19.23
CA THR A 4 3.14 21.05 17.77
C THR A 4 3.07 19.60 17.29
N GLN A 5 3.05 18.61 18.19
CA GLN A 5 3.10 17.18 17.89
C GLN A 5 1.94 16.42 18.55
N PHE A 6 0.73 16.92 18.31
CA PHE A 6 -0.54 16.34 18.79
C PHE A 6 -1.66 16.68 17.81
N ARG A 7 -2.07 15.74 16.96
CA ARG A 7 -3.01 15.99 15.85
C ARG A 7 -3.70 14.72 15.34
N ASP A 8 -4.65 14.92 14.44
CA ASP A 8 -5.31 13.90 13.63
C ASP A 8 -6.08 12.84 14.44
N PRO A 9 -7.24 13.20 15.04
CA PRO A 9 -8.07 12.23 15.72
C PRO A 9 -8.54 11.11 14.76
N SER A 10 -8.54 9.87 15.26
CA SER A 10 -9.09 8.72 14.54
C SER A 10 -10.62 8.75 14.53
N THR A 11 -11.22 7.87 13.73
CA THR A 11 -12.63 7.48 13.94
C THR A 11 -12.76 6.89 15.35
N ALA A 12 -13.84 7.23 16.05
CA ALA A 12 -14.11 6.71 17.37
C ALA A 12 -14.67 5.29 17.33
N TRP A 13 -14.45 4.51 18.39
CA TRP A 13 -15.12 3.23 18.62
C TRP A 13 -15.79 3.18 19.99
N HIS A 14 -16.91 2.48 20.08
CA HIS A 14 -17.71 2.38 21.31
C HIS A 14 -17.76 0.96 21.85
N ILE A 15 -17.25 0.77 23.07
CA ILE A 15 -17.22 -0.54 23.74
C ILE A 15 -17.63 -0.30 25.20
N ASP A 16 -18.42 -1.19 25.81
CA ASP A 16 -18.77 -1.11 27.24
C ASP A 16 -19.28 0.29 27.70
N GLY A 17 -20.06 0.96 26.85
CA GLY A 17 -20.66 2.27 27.19
C GLY A 17 -19.73 3.49 27.06
N GLN A 18 -18.49 3.32 26.60
CA GLN A 18 -17.55 4.44 26.43
C GLN A 18 -17.00 4.54 25.00
N TRP A 19 -16.87 5.77 24.51
CA TRP A 19 -16.16 6.09 23.28
C TRP A 19 -14.65 6.14 23.54
N ARG A 20 -13.87 5.68 22.57
CA ARG A 20 -12.43 5.92 22.48
C ARG A 20 -12.12 6.63 21.17
N ILE A 21 -11.09 7.47 21.19
CA ILE A 21 -10.39 7.96 20.00
C ILE A 21 -8.89 7.84 20.21
N LEU A 22 -8.15 7.72 19.11
CA LEU A 22 -6.72 7.94 19.09
C LEU A 22 -6.39 9.33 18.59
N VAL A 23 -5.34 9.93 19.13
CA VAL A 23 -4.71 11.14 18.58
C VAL A 23 -3.22 10.87 18.41
N GLY A 24 -2.70 11.17 17.22
CA GLY A 24 -1.30 10.98 16.87
C GLY A 24 -0.41 12.00 17.57
N GLY A 25 0.80 11.59 17.93
CA GLY A 25 1.78 12.47 18.53
C GLY A 25 3.17 11.89 18.66
N GLU A 26 4.05 12.64 19.28
CA GLU A 26 5.42 12.24 19.61
C GLU A 26 5.75 12.61 21.06
N LYS A 27 6.46 11.71 21.74
CA LYS A 27 7.06 11.98 23.05
C LYS A 27 8.55 11.61 23.00
N GLY A 28 9.41 12.62 23.00
CA GLY A 28 10.84 12.41 22.75
C GLY A 28 11.05 12.03 21.28
N SER A 29 11.51 10.81 21.01
CA SER A 29 11.63 10.22 19.67
C SER A 29 10.60 9.11 19.39
N GLN A 30 9.67 8.92 20.34
CA GLN A 30 8.72 7.81 20.31
C GLN A 30 7.37 8.31 19.82
N GLY A 31 6.91 7.79 18.68
CA GLY A 31 5.55 8.00 18.17
C GLY A 31 4.52 7.43 19.14
N GLN A 32 3.38 8.11 19.26
CA GLN A 32 2.37 7.81 20.27
C GLN A 32 0.98 7.71 19.63
N ALA A 33 0.25 6.66 20.00
CA ALA A 33 -1.20 6.61 19.85
C ALA A 33 -1.87 7.00 21.18
N TYR A 34 -2.13 8.28 21.40
CA TYR A 34 -2.78 8.74 22.63
C TYR A 34 -4.25 8.35 22.63
N VAL A 35 -4.71 7.66 23.68
CA VAL A 35 -6.13 7.30 23.85
C VAL A 35 -6.85 8.37 24.65
N TYR A 36 -8.05 8.73 24.19
CA TYR A 36 -9.00 9.53 24.96
C TYR A 36 -10.33 8.80 25.08
N TRP A 37 -11.00 9.01 26.22
CA TRP A 37 -12.27 8.39 26.59
C TRP A 37 -13.38 9.42 26.69
N SER A 38 -14.58 9.06 26.30
CA SER A 38 -15.76 9.90 26.52
C SER A 38 -17.04 9.08 26.66
N THR A 39 -17.98 9.51 27.50
CA THR A 39 -19.33 8.94 27.58
C THR A 39 -20.35 9.74 26.78
N ASP A 40 -20.07 11.01 26.48
CA ASP A 40 -21.00 11.96 25.85
C ASP A 40 -20.49 12.55 24.53
N PHE A 41 -19.31 12.11 24.08
CA PHE A 41 -18.59 12.57 22.89
C PHE A 41 -18.14 14.04 22.92
N LYS A 42 -18.31 14.72 24.06
CA LYS A 42 -17.97 16.14 24.26
C LYS A 42 -16.80 16.30 25.22
N HIS A 43 -16.86 15.62 26.35
CA HIS A 43 -15.82 15.66 27.37
C HIS A 43 -14.91 14.45 27.23
N TRP A 44 -13.63 14.71 26.96
CA TRP A 44 -12.64 13.69 26.68
C TRP A 44 -11.57 13.65 27.78
N VAL A 45 -11.37 12.47 28.37
CA VAL A 45 -10.33 12.24 29.37
C VAL A 45 -9.20 11.42 28.75
N ARG A 46 -7.97 11.90 28.86
CA ARG A 46 -6.80 11.19 28.31
C ARG A 46 -6.45 9.98 29.17
N ALA A 47 -6.19 8.83 28.54
CA ALA A 47 -5.60 7.68 29.21
C ALA A 47 -4.19 8.00 29.73
N LYS A 48 -3.78 7.31 30.81
CA LYS A 48 -2.43 7.47 31.37
C LYS A 48 -1.33 6.97 30.40
N HIS A 49 -1.61 5.88 29.70
CA HIS A 49 -0.71 5.23 28.75
C HIS A 49 -1.28 5.33 27.33
N PRO A 50 -0.42 5.44 26.30
CA PRO A 50 -0.88 5.33 24.92
C PRO A 50 -1.37 3.90 24.62
N LEU A 51 -2.17 3.74 23.57
CA LEU A 51 -2.59 2.43 23.09
C LEU A 51 -1.39 1.58 22.65
N HIS A 52 -0.46 2.23 21.95
CA HIS A 52 0.79 1.70 21.43
C HIS A 52 1.79 2.84 21.16
N SER A 53 3.08 2.51 21.08
CA SER A 53 4.15 3.45 20.77
C SER A 53 5.41 2.77 20.25
N ALA A 54 6.17 3.45 19.38
CA ALA A 54 7.43 2.92 18.82
C ALA A 54 8.46 4.04 18.57
N ILE A 55 9.75 3.70 18.52
CA ILE A 55 10.84 4.68 18.32
C ILE A 55 11.03 4.92 16.81
N ASN A 56 10.12 5.70 16.23
CA ASN A 56 10.09 6.01 14.81
C ASN A 56 9.56 7.43 14.51
N GLY A 57 9.54 8.30 15.52
CA GLY A 57 9.16 9.71 15.40
C GLY A 57 7.64 9.97 15.39
N MET A 58 7.26 11.17 14.99
CA MET A 58 5.86 11.62 14.94
C MET A 58 4.94 10.70 14.14
N TRP A 59 3.82 10.33 14.77
CA TRP A 59 2.70 9.61 14.15
C TRP A 59 1.59 10.58 13.78
N GLU A 60 1.31 10.68 12.49
CA GLU A 60 0.20 11.44 11.92
C GLU A 60 -0.93 10.49 11.50
N CYS A 61 -2.13 11.04 11.32
CA CYS A 61 -3.27 10.38 10.67
C CYS A 61 -3.48 8.92 11.11
N LEU A 62 -3.57 8.73 12.43
CA LEU A 62 -3.82 7.40 12.99
C LEU A 62 -5.15 6.83 12.51
N ASP A 63 -5.13 5.51 12.31
CA ASP A 63 -6.34 4.74 12.07
C ASP A 63 -6.28 3.44 12.86
N PHE A 64 -7.40 3.06 13.46
CA PHE A 64 -7.50 1.88 14.30
C PHE A 64 -8.86 1.22 14.12
N PHE A 65 -8.84 -0.02 13.62
CA PHE A 65 -10.07 -0.70 13.23
C PHE A 65 -9.95 -2.22 13.27
N PRO A 66 -11.07 -2.93 13.47
CA PRO A 66 -11.10 -4.38 13.41
C PRO A 66 -11.17 -4.90 11.97
N VAL A 67 -10.61 -6.07 11.75
CA VAL A 67 -10.71 -6.89 10.53
C VAL A 67 -11.08 -8.32 10.91
N LEU A 68 -11.90 -8.98 10.10
CA LEU A 68 -12.21 -10.39 10.29
C LEU A 68 -10.96 -11.26 10.09
N VAL A 69 -10.76 -12.25 10.95
CA VAL A 69 -9.70 -13.25 10.79
C VAL A 69 -9.90 -14.07 9.51
N GLN A 70 -11.15 -14.27 9.09
CA GLN A 70 -11.50 -14.97 7.86
C GLN A 70 -12.59 -14.24 7.09
N GLY A 71 -12.41 -14.13 5.78
CA GLY A 71 -13.35 -13.49 4.87
C GLY A 71 -12.97 -12.06 4.51
N LYS A 72 -13.78 -11.45 3.64
CA LYS A 72 -13.51 -10.13 3.02
C LYS A 72 -14.50 -9.04 3.45
N LYS A 73 -15.34 -9.31 4.45
CA LYS A 73 -16.30 -8.31 4.95
C LYS A 73 -15.56 -7.31 5.83
N GLY A 74 -15.89 -6.03 5.66
CA GLY A 74 -15.52 -4.99 6.59
C GLY A 74 -16.36 -5.08 7.86
N LEU A 75 -15.88 -4.42 8.90
CA LEU A 75 -16.53 -4.37 10.21
C LEU A 75 -16.70 -2.93 10.65
N ASP A 76 -17.77 -2.67 11.40
CA ASP A 76 -17.90 -1.44 12.16
C ASP A 76 -16.69 -1.27 13.09
N THR A 77 -16.25 -0.04 13.31
CA THR A 77 -15.06 0.25 14.12
C THR A 77 -15.25 -0.21 15.58
N SER A 78 -16.50 -0.32 16.04
CA SER A 78 -16.88 -0.80 17.38
C SER A 78 -17.00 -2.31 17.50
N GLU A 79 -16.86 -3.07 16.41
CA GLU A 79 -16.89 -4.54 16.49
C GLU A 79 -15.74 -5.05 17.37
N HIS A 80 -16.10 -5.83 18.39
CA HIS A 80 -15.16 -6.43 19.32
C HIS A 80 -15.61 -7.85 19.66
N SER A 81 -14.99 -8.84 19.03
CA SER A 81 -15.30 -10.25 19.26
C SER A 81 -14.06 -11.13 19.10
N GLY A 82 -14.13 -12.40 19.52
CA GLY A 82 -13.01 -13.35 19.40
C GLY A 82 -12.63 -13.72 17.96
N ARG A 83 -13.29 -13.15 16.94
CA ARG A 83 -13.10 -13.46 15.51
C ARG A 83 -12.43 -12.33 14.73
N VAL A 84 -11.92 -11.31 15.43
CA VAL A 84 -11.29 -10.15 14.80
C VAL A 84 -9.84 -9.98 15.21
N LYS A 85 -9.07 -9.38 14.31
CA LYS A 85 -7.78 -8.75 14.60
C LYS A 85 -7.95 -7.24 14.48
N TYR A 86 -7.03 -6.48 15.05
CA TYR A 86 -7.01 -5.03 14.93
C TYR A 86 -5.84 -4.59 14.05
N VAL A 87 -6.10 -3.57 13.24
CA VAL A 87 -5.07 -2.88 12.47
C VAL A 87 -4.81 -1.56 13.15
N LEU A 88 -3.54 -1.30 13.49
CA LEU A 88 -3.10 0.04 13.88
C LEU A 88 -2.24 0.60 12.75
N LYS A 89 -2.69 1.71 12.18
CA LYS A 89 -1.98 2.43 11.11
C LYS A 89 -1.53 3.80 11.59
N SER A 90 -0.33 4.19 11.18
CA SER A 90 0.21 5.55 11.32
C SER A 90 0.85 6.04 10.02
N SER A 91 0.76 7.35 9.80
CA SER A 91 1.54 8.07 8.80
C SER A 91 2.81 8.58 9.49
N LEU A 92 3.99 8.14 9.07
CA LEU A 92 5.25 8.60 9.70
C LEU A 92 5.72 9.89 9.04
N GLU A 93 5.77 10.99 9.80
CA GLU A 93 6.07 12.34 9.29
C GLU A 93 7.40 12.39 8.52
N LYS A 94 8.46 11.80 9.09
CA LYS A 94 9.81 11.82 8.51
C LYS A 94 9.95 10.87 7.31
N ALA A 95 9.32 9.70 7.38
CA ALA A 95 9.44 8.70 6.33
C ALA A 95 8.54 9.00 5.13
N ARG A 96 7.49 9.81 5.31
CA ARG A 96 6.48 10.13 4.28
C ARG A 96 5.81 8.90 3.68
N TYR A 97 5.62 7.86 4.51
CA TYR A 97 4.87 6.65 4.17
C TYR A 97 3.90 6.28 5.28
N ASP A 98 2.86 5.55 4.87
CA ASP A 98 1.85 4.99 5.75
C ASP A 98 2.16 3.52 6.07
N TYR A 99 2.28 3.23 7.35
CA TYR A 99 2.59 1.91 7.86
C TYR A 99 1.47 1.38 8.72
N TYR A 100 1.29 0.06 8.72
CA TYR A 100 0.36 -0.58 9.62
C TYR A 100 0.96 -1.83 10.26
N THR A 101 0.42 -2.19 11.42
CA THR A 101 0.62 -3.48 12.04
C THR A 101 -0.74 -4.16 12.23
N ILE A 102 -0.73 -5.48 12.34
CA ILE A 102 -1.89 -6.30 12.68
C ILE A 102 -1.62 -6.90 14.06
N GLY A 103 -2.64 -6.93 14.92
CA GLY A 103 -2.47 -7.38 16.28
C GLY A 103 -3.78 -7.60 17.02
N THR A 104 -3.66 -7.66 18.34
CA THR A 104 -4.77 -7.91 19.26
C THR A 104 -4.98 -6.70 20.16
N TYR A 105 -6.24 -6.33 20.40
CA TYR A 105 -6.62 -5.24 21.28
C TYR A 105 -7.33 -5.77 22.52
N ASN A 106 -6.88 -5.34 23.68
CA ASN A 106 -7.52 -5.61 24.95
C ASN A 106 -8.18 -4.33 25.48
N ASN A 107 -9.51 -4.28 25.42
CA ASN A 107 -10.32 -3.15 25.88
C ASN A 107 -10.30 -2.95 27.41
N ARG A 108 -9.92 -3.98 28.20
CA ARG A 108 -9.82 -3.88 29.66
C ARG A 108 -8.52 -3.21 30.12
N THR A 109 -7.42 -3.54 29.46
CA THR A 109 -6.10 -2.95 29.77
C THR A 109 -5.80 -1.73 28.91
N GLU A 110 -6.62 -1.47 27.89
CA GLU A 110 -6.41 -0.47 26.85
C GLU A 110 -5.04 -0.58 26.18
N ARG A 111 -4.72 -1.79 25.70
CA ARG A 111 -3.45 -2.06 25.03
C ARG A 111 -3.68 -2.77 23.70
N TYR A 112 -2.95 -2.31 22.70
CA TYR A 112 -2.76 -3.01 21.44
C TYR A 112 -1.40 -3.72 21.46
N VAL A 113 -1.38 -4.96 20.98
CA VAL A 113 -0.17 -5.77 20.85
C VAL A 113 -0.08 -6.28 19.41
N PRO A 114 0.90 -5.81 18.62
CA PRO A 114 1.18 -6.36 17.30
C PRO A 114 1.45 -7.86 17.36
N ASP A 115 0.99 -8.61 16.35
CA ASP A 115 1.29 -10.04 16.22
C ASP A 115 2.79 -10.27 15.91
N ASP A 116 3.40 -9.35 15.16
CA ASP A 116 4.85 -9.23 15.00
C ASP A 116 5.36 -8.11 15.91
N LEU A 117 6.09 -8.48 16.96
CA LEU A 117 6.64 -7.52 17.95
C LEU A 117 7.63 -6.51 17.34
N ASN A 118 8.20 -6.82 16.17
CA ASN A 118 9.07 -5.92 15.42
C ASN A 118 8.34 -5.26 14.24
N GLY A 119 7.01 -5.39 14.15
CA GLY A 119 6.19 -4.93 13.02
C GLY A 119 6.35 -3.43 12.71
N ASP A 120 6.53 -2.59 13.73
CA ASP A 120 6.80 -1.15 13.57
C ASP A 120 8.12 -0.85 12.81
N TYR A 121 9.02 -1.83 12.73
CA TYR A 121 10.31 -1.77 12.03
C TYR A 121 10.36 -2.64 10.77
N HIS A 122 9.56 -3.70 10.69
CA HIS A 122 9.40 -4.54 9.48
C HIS A 122 8.48 -3.92 8.42
N ARG A 123 7.73 -2.86 8.77
CA ARG A 123 7.28 -1.81 7.84
C ARG A 123 6.33 -2.27 6.72
N LEU A 124 5.27 -3.03 7.06
CA LEU A 124 4.14 -3.21 6.14
C LEU A 124 3.51 -1.86 5.80
N ARG A 125 3.24 -1.62 4.52
CA ARG A 125 2.63 -0.39 4.01
C ARG A 125 1.33 -0.70 3.28
N TYR A 126 0.41 0.26 3.25
CA TYR A 126 -0.71 0.19 2.32
C TYR A 126 -0.26 0.34 0.87
N ASP A 127 0.69 1.22 0.62
CA ASP A 127 1.22 1.45 -0.71
C ASP A 127 2.74 1.66 -0.62
N TYR A 128 3.44 1.17 -1.64
CA TYR A 128 4.89 1.29 -1.72
C TYR A 128 5.33 2.47 -2.62
N GLY A 129 4.37 3.17 -3.24
CA GLY A 129 4.52 4.41 -4.00
C GLY A 129 4.15 5.68 -3.22
N LYS A 130 3.63 6.69 -3.93
CA LYS A 130 3.14 7.94 -3.33
C LYS A 130 1.74 7.75 -2.75
N PHE A 131 1.69 7.59 -1.43
CA PHE A 131 0.45 7.40 -0.70
C PHE A 131 0.65 7.79 0.76
N TYR A 132 -0.11 8.76 1.23
CA TYR A 132 0.06 9.34 2.54
C TYR A 132 -1.28 9.74 3.17
N ALA A 133 -1.24 10.01 4.48
CA ALA A 133 -2.38 10.48 5.26
C ALA A 133 -3.65 9.64 5.07
N SER A 134 -3.49 8.34 4.85
CA SER A 134 -4.60 7.46 4.53
C SER A 134 -5.52 7.22 5.71
N LYS A 135 -6.79 7.00 5.40
CA LYS A 135 -7.84 6.80 6.39
C LYS A 135 -8.88 5.83 5.86
N THR A 136 -9.45 5.04 6.76
CA THR A 136 -10.50 4.10 6.41
C THR A 136 -11.83 4.49 7.04
N PHE A 137 -12.91 4.02 6.42
CA PHE A 137 -14.24 4.02 7.01
C PHE A 137 -14.94 2.70 6.71
N PHE A 138 -15.92 2.37 7.54
CA PHE A 138 -16.81 1.24 7.30
C PHE A 138 -18.00 1.68 6.45
N ASP A 139 -18.21 0.98 5.34
CA ASP A 139 -19.39 1.09 4.49
C ASP A 139 -20.40 0.00 4.92
N PRO A 140 -21.45 0.34 5.69
CA PRO A 140 -22.43 -0.64 6.16
C PRO A 140 -23.34 -1.13 5.04
N ALA A 141 -23.54 -0.35 3.97
CA ALA A 141 -24.41 -0.75 2.87
C ALA A 141 -23.82 -1.93 2.09
N LYS A 142 -22.49 -1.96 1.93
CA LYS A 142 -21.78 -3.05 1.24
C LYS A 142 -20.95 -3.96 2.15
N GLN A 143 -21.00 -3.73 3.46
CA GLN A 143 -20.28 -4.53 4.46
C GLN A 143 -18.79 -4.64 4.12
N ARG A 144 -18.15 -3.50 3.85
CA ARG A 144 -16.74 -3.41 3.45
C ARG A 144 -16.05 -2.26 4.17
N ARG A 145 -14.73 -2.38 4.35
CA ARG A 145 -13.90 -1.25 4.81
C ARG A 145 -13.26 -0.63 3.59
N VAL A 146 -13.43 0.68 3.45
CA VAL A 146 -12.92 1.47 2.33
C VAL A 146 -11.74 2.30 2.82
N LEU A 147 -10.62 2.19 2.13
CA LEU A 147 -9.40 2.97 2.32
C LEU A 147 -9.34 4.09 1.29
N VAL A 148 -9.07 5.29 1.76
CA VAL A 148 -8.70 6.44 0.94
C VAL A 148 -7.31 6.91 1.33
N GLY A 149 -6.56 7.48 0.39
CA GLY A 149 -5.24 8.04 0.66
C GLY A 149 -4.90 9.15 -0.32
N TRP A 150 -4.10 10.10 0.16
CA TRP A 150 -3.62 11.24 -0.61
C TRP A 150 -2.34 10.85 -1.34
N ALA A 151 -2.29 11.18 -2.64
CA ALA A 151 -1.06 11.18 -3.42
C ALA A 151 -0.73 12.64 -3.76
N ASN A 152 0.40 13.11 -3.24
CA ASN A 152 0.91 14.43 -3.57
C ASN A 152 1.58 14.43 -4.96
N GLU A 153 1.79 15.63 -5.49
CA GLU A 153 2.36 15.81 -6.81
C GLU A 153 3.84 15.38 -6.88
N SER A 154 4.26 14.96 -8.07
CA SER A 154 5.63 14.59 -8.42
C SER A 154 6.29 15.57 -9.41
N ASP A 155 5.60 16.64 -9.77
CA ASP A 155 6.18 17.78 -10.47
C ASP A 155 6.65 18.86 -9.49
N THR A 156 6.90 20.07 -9.97
CA THR A 156 7.50 21.14 -9.18
C THR A 156 6.45 22.10 -8.63
N ILE A 157 6.78 22.85 -7.58
CA ILE A 157 5.90 23.90 -7.05
C ILE A 157 5.52 24.96 -8.12
N PRO A 158 6.43 25.42 -9.00
CA PRO A 158 6.05 26.23 -10.15
C PRO A 158 5.02 25.58 -11.07
N ASP A 159 5.12 24.28 -11.33
CA ASP A 159 4.15 23.54 -12.15
C ASP A 159 2.79 23.47 -11.44
N ASP A 160 2.76 23.23 -10.14
CA ASP A 160 1.55 23.28 -9.30
C ASP A 160 0.84 24.64 -9.42
N ILE A 161 1.60 25.74 -9.32
CA ILE A 161 1.07 27.10 -9.45
C ILE A 161 0.55 27.33 -10.87
N ALA A 162 1.30 26.89 -11.89
CA ALA A 162 0.94 27.09 -13.30
C ALA A 162 -0.30 26.30 -13.71
N LYS A 163 -0.45 25.05 -13.25
CA LYS A 163 -1.62 24.20 -13.51
C LYS A 163 -2.82 24.56 -12.63
N GLY A 164 -2.59 25.25 -11.51
CA GLY A 164 -3.63 25.84 -10.64
C GLY A 164 -4.24 24.86 -9.62
N TRP A 165 -3.65 23.68 -9.44
CA TRP A 165 -4.09 22.66 -8.48
C TRP A 165 -2.90 21.78 -8.06
N SER A 166 -3.00 21.09 -6.92
CA SER A 166 -1.97 20.15 -6.44
C SER A 166 -2.59 19.13 -5.49
N GLY A 167 -2.32 17.85 -5.73
CA GLY A 167 -2.75 16.73 -4.89
C GLY A 167 -4.03 16.05 -5.39
N ILE A 168 -4.00 14.72 -5.39
CA ILE A 168 -5.13 13.86 -5.75
C ILE A 168 -5.41 12.84 -4.65
N HIS A 169 -6.61 12.27 -4.66
CA HIS A 169 -6.89 11.04 -3.91
C HIS A 169 -6.69 9.84 -4.83
N ALA A 170 -6.03 8.81 -4.31
CA ALA A 170 -6.05 7.51 -4.97
C ALA A 170 -7.50 6.97 -5.04
N ILE A 171 -7.81 6.19 -6.09
CA ILE A 171 -9.10 5.49 -6.18
C ILE A 171 -9.34 4.69 -4.88
N PRO A 172 -10.51 4.84 -4.23
CA PRO A 172 -10.79 4.14 -2.98
C PRO A 172 -10.63 2.63 -3.13
N ARG A 173 -10.10 1.98 -2.09
CA ARG A 173 -9.80 0.55 -2.10
C ARG A 173 -10.60 -0.16 -1.03
N LYS A 174 -11.24 -1.27 -1.36
CA LYS A 174 -11.70 -2.23 -0.37
C LYS A 174 -10.48 -2.89 0.27
N ILE A 175 -10.49 -3.02 1.60
CA ILE A 175 -9.40 -3.66 2.36
C ILE A 175 -9.91 -4.78 3.25
N TRP A 176 -9.12 -5.85 3.40
CA TRP A 176 -9.41 -6.98 4.29
C TRP A 176 -8.12 -7.71 4.68
N LEU A 177 -8.19 -8.59 5.67
CA LEU A 177 -7.06 -9.42 6.10
C LEU A 177 -6.80 -10.54 5.10
N ASP A 178 -5.53 -10.76 4.74
CA ASP A 178 -5.17 -11.90 3.90
C ASP A 178 -5.45 -13.23 4.63
N PRO A 179 -5.74 -14.33 3.93
CA PRO A 179 -6.03 -15.62 4.57
C PRO A 179 -4.93 -16.14 5.50
N GLY A 180 -3.66 -15.76 5.27
CA GLY A 180 -2.53 -16.08 6.14
C GLY A 180 -2.43 -15.19 7.39
N GLY A 181 -3.22 -14.12 7.48
CA GLY A 181 -3.30 -13.23 8.64
C GLY A 181 -2.07 -12.35 8.85
N LYS A 182 -1.18 -12.22 7.86
CA LYS A 182 0.11 -11.53 7.98
C LYS A 182 0.12 -10.14 7.36
N GLN A 183 -0.81 -9.86 6.46
CA GLN A 183 -0.90 -8.59 5.75
C GLN A 183 -2.34 -8.27 5.38
N LEU A 184 -2.59 -7.02 4.99
CA LEU A 184 -3.85 -6.62 4.40
C LEU A 184 -3.79 -6.78 2.87
N VAL A 185 -4.91 -7.18 2.31
CA VAL A 185 -5.16 -7.17 0.86
C VAL A 185 -6.03 -5.97 0.54
N GLN A 186 -5.77 -5.37 -0.62
CA GLN A 186 -6.48 -4.21 -1.12
C GLN A 186 -6.92 -4.46 -2.56
N TRP A 187 -8.07 -3.93 -2.93
CA TRP A 187 -8.56 -3.94 -4.31
C TRP A 187 -9.38 -2.68 -4.57
N PRO A 188 -9.28 -2.03 -5.75
CA PRO A 188 -10.16 -0.91 -6.08
C PRO A 188 -11.63 -1.28 -5.84
N ILE A 189 -12.41 -0.33 -5.33
CA ILE A 189 -13.85 -0.55 -5.15
C ILE A 189 -14.52 -0.93 -6.48
N GLU A 190 -15.48 -1.85 -6.45
CA GLU A 190 -16.08 -2.39 -7.67
C GLU A 190 -16.83 -1.33 -8.51
N GLU A 191 -17.21 -0.20 -7.90
CA GLU A 191 -17.82 0.93 -8.60
C GLU A 191 -16.92 1.52 -9.69
N VAL A 192 -15.59 1.44 -9.54
CA VAL A 192 -14.66 1.94 -10.57
C VAL A 192 -14.84 1.18 -11.89
N GLU A 193 -15.31 -0.06 -11.84
CA GLU A 193 -15.50 -0.91 -13.01
C GLU A 193 -16.66 -0.42 -13.89
N GLN A 194 -17.58 0.40 -13.35
CA GLN A 194 -18.64 1.05 -14.11
C GLN A 194 -18.11 2.11 -15.10
N LEU A 195 -16.86 2.56 -14.91
CA LEU A 195 -16.20 3.49 -15.83
C LEU A 195 -15.58 2.77 -17.04
N ARG A 196 -15.51 1.43 -17.02
CA ARG A 196 -14.97 0.64 -18.14
C ARG A 196 -15.89 0.79 -19.35
N ARG A 197 -15.30 1.16 -20.49
CA ARG A 197 -16.00 1.31 -21.77
C ARG A 197 -15.65 0.14 -22.70
N LYS A 198 -14.91 0.41 -23.76
CA LYS A 198 -14.44 -0.58 -24.71
C LYS A 198 -13.36 -1.46 -24.08
N SER A 199 -13.56 -2.78 -24.12
CA SER A 199 -12.56 -3.76 -23.70
C SER A 199 -11.70 -4.22 -24.88
N VAL A 200 -10.40 -4.41 -24.62
CA VAL A 200 -9.47 -5.09 -25.53
C VAL A 200 -8.86 -6.26 -24.78
N GLY A 201 -8.90 -7.45 -25.38
CA GLY A 201 -8.33 -8.67 -24.82
C GLY A 201 -7.18 -9.19 -25.66
N VAL A 202 -6.10 -9.61 -25.01
CA VAL A 202 -4.98 -10.34 -25.62
C VAL A 202 -4.72 -11.59 -24.79
N THR A 203 -4.74 -12.75 -25.43
CA THR A 203 -4.53 -14.05 -24.76
C THR A 203 -3.43 -14.85 -25.45
N ASN A 204 -2.79 -15.75 -24.72
CA ASN A 204 -1.80 -16.72 -25.24
C ASN A 204 -0.66 -16.07 -26.05
N LYS A 205 -0.22 -14.86 -25.65
CA LYS A 205 0.84 -14.13 -26.33
C LYS A 205 2.19 -14.40 -25.66
N VAL A 206 3.08 -15.08 -26.39
CA VAL A 206 4.46 -15.31 -25.92
C VAL A 206 5.30 -14.05 -26.10
N VAL A 207 5.79 -13.50 -24.99
CA VAL A 207 6.76 -12.40 -24.98
C VAL A 207 8.17 -12.99 -24.91
N LYS A 208 8.87 -13.01 -26.05
CA LYS A 208 10.27 -13.46 -26.10
C LYS A 208 11.18 -12.51 -25.32
N PRO A 209 12.35 -12.97 -24.83
CA PRO A 209 13.30 -12.11 -24.14
C PRO A 209 13.60 -10.83 -24.93
N ARG A 210 13.52 -9.68 -24.27
CA ARG A 210 13.74 -8.32 -24.85
C ARG A 210 12.74 -7.88 -25.91
N ASN A 211 11.70 -8.66 -26.18
CA ASN A 211 10.61 -8.22 -27.03
C ASN A 211 9.51 -7.60 -26.18
N HIS A 212 8.69 -6.82 -26.85
CA HIS A 212 7.43 -6.30 -26.35
C HIS A 212 6.42 -6.38 -27.49
N PHE A 213 5.16 -6.13 -27.18
CA PHE A 213 4.15 -5.88 -28.18
C PHE A 213 3.22 -4.79 -27.67
N GLU A 214 2.65 -4.05 -28.59
CA GLU A 214 1.69 -2.99 -28.29
C GLU A 214 0.28 -3.56 -28.20
N VAL A 215 -0.48 -3.15 -27.19
CA VAL A 215 -1.92 -3.41 -27.10
C VAL A 215 -2.65 -2.26 -27.78
N LYS A 216 -3.25 -2.53 -28.94
CA LYS A 216 -3.94 -1.51 -29.75
C LYS A 216 -5.43 -1.45 -29.44
N GLY A 217 -6.05 -0.31 -29.75
CA GLY A 217 -7.51 -0.14 -29.70
C GLY A 217 -8.07 0.26 -28.33
N LEU A 218 -7.20 0.74 -27.43
CA LEU A 218 -7.48 1.25 -26.09
C LEU A 218 -7.04 2.72 -25.99
N GLU A 219 -7.76 3.55 -25.23
CA GLU A 219 -7.28 4.88 -24.82
C GLU A 219 -6.18 4.70 -23.75
N THR A 220 -4.93 5.05 -24.08
CA THR A 220 -3.76 4.68 -23.25
C THR A 220 -3.50 5.61 -22.06
N TYR A 221 -4.13 6.78 -22.02
CA TYR A 221 -3.99 7.76 -20.93
C TYR A 221 -5.04 7.59 -19.83
N GLN A 222 -6.15 6.88 -20.09
CA GLN A 222 -7.17 6.58 -19.09
C GLN A 222 -7.70 5.15 -19.29
N ALA A 223 -7.14 4.19 -18.54
CA ALA A 223 -7.43 2.77 -18.73
C ALA A 223 -7.33 1.96 -17.44
N ASP A 224 -7.98 0.80 -17.43
CA ASP A 224 -7.85 -0.23 -16.41
C ASP A 224 -7.31 -1.49 -17.06
N VAL A 225 -6.07 -1.86 -16.72
CA VAL A 225 -5.34 -2.96 -17.37
C VAL A 225 -5.12 -4.07 -16.36
N GLU A 226 -5.66 -5.25 -16.64
CA GLU A 226 -5.41 -6.49 -15.91
C GLU A 226 -4.64 -7.47 -16.80
N VAL A 227 -3.57 -8.06 -16.27
CA VAL A 227 -2.74 -9.03 -16.98
C VAL A 227 -2.34 -10.17 -16.04
N SER A 228 -2.35 -11.41 -16.55
CA SER A 228 -1.73 -12.57 -15.91
C SER A 228 -0.52 -13.01 -16.74
N PHE A 229 0.62 -13.22 -16.09
CA PHE A 229 1.84 -13.70 -16.71
C PHE A 229 2.08 -15.16 -16.31
N GLU A 230 2.06 -16.05 -17.29
CA GLU A 230 2.53 -17.43 -17.14
C GLU A 230 4.06 -17.46 -17.22
N ILE A 231 4.70 -18.14 -16.27
CA ILE A 231 6.15 -18.24 -16.13
C ILE A 231 6.55 -19.71 -16.31
N PRO A 232 7.03 -20.11 -17.50
CA PRO A 232 7.26 -21.51 -17.82
C PRO A 232 8.31 -22.20 -16.96
N SER A 233 9.30 -21.45 -16.44
CA SER A 233 10.37 -22.00 -15.61
C SER A 233 11.04 -20.93 -14.76
N LEU A 234 11.44 -21.32 -13.54
CA LEU A 234 12.21 -20.51 -12.61
C LEU A 234 13.71 -20.90 -12.56
N GLU A 235 14.15 -21.82 -13.42
CA GLU A 235 15.55 -22.31 -13.43
C GLU A 235 16.59 -21.22 -13.62
N ARG A 236 16.22 -20.14 -14.32
CA ARG A 236 17.11 -19.00 -14.58
C ARG A 236 16.99 -17.89 -13.55
N ALA A 237 16.07 -17.97 -12.59
CA ALA A 237 15.89 -16.92 -11.58
C ALA A 237 17.20 -16.69 -10.80
N GLU A 238 17.55 -15.43 -10.54
CA GLU A 238 18.80 -15.11 -9.84
C GLU A 238 18.72 -15.50 -8.36
N PRO A 239 19.84 -15.83 -7.69
CA PRO A 239 19.83 -15.95 -6.23
C PRO A 239 19.42 -14.61 -5.60
N PHE A 240 18.60 -14.68 -4.56
CA PHE A 240 18.21 -13.51 -3.78
C PHE A 240 19.32 -13.15 -2.79
N ASP A 241 19.73 -11.89 -2.79
CA ASP A 241 20.63 -11.37 -1.77
C ASP A 241 19.82 -10.87 -0.56
N HIS A 242 19.94 -11.60 0.55
CA HIS A 242 19.21 -11.32 1.78
C HIS A 242 19.55 -9.98 2.43
N ALA A 243 20.63 -9.30 2.01
CA ALA A 243 20.89 -7.91 2.39
C ALA A 243 19.75 -6.96 1.98
N PHE A 244 18.92 -7.34 0.99
CA PHE A 244 17.77 -6.56 0.52
C PHE A 244 16.43 -6.98 1.12
N SER A 245 16.40 -7.88 2.10
CA SER A 245 15.14 -8.42 2.67
C SER A 245 14.17 -7.33 3.14
N ASN A 246 14.70 -6.18 3.59
CA ASN A 246 13.92 -5.03 4.08
C ASN A 246 14.02 -3.79 3.18
N ASP A 247 14.56 -3.89 1.96
CA ASP A 247 14.77 -2.74 1.06
C ASP A 247 14.53 -3.11 -0.41
N ALA A 248 13.27 -3.45 -0.72
CA ALA A 248 12.81 -3.71 -2.08
C ALA A 248 13.08 -2.52 -3.02
N GLN A 249 12.96 -1.29 -2.52
CA GLN A 249 13.14 -0.07 -3.32
C GLN A 249 14.59 0.09 -3.80
N LYS A 250 15.58 -0.12 -2.93
CA LYS A 250 16.99 -0.14 -3.32
C LYS A 250 17.29 -1.27 -4.29
N LEU A 251 16.77 -2.47 -4.04
CA LEU A 251 16.93 -3.59 -4.97
C LEU A 251 16.38 -3.25 -6.36
N CYS A 252 15.18 -2.67 -6.42
CA CYS A 252 14.56 -2.26 -7.66
C CYS A 252 15.39 -1.21 -8.42
N ARG A 253 15.90 -0.18 -7.73
CA ARG A 253 16.81 0.82 -8.32
C ARG A 253 18.06 0.18 -8.93
N MET A 254 18.64 -0.81 -8.25
CA MET A 254 19.82 -1.52 -8.75
C MET A 254 19.51 -2.45 -9.93
N LYS A 255 18.33 -3.06 -9.94
CA LYS A 255 17.88 -4.10 -10.86
C LYS A 255 16.85 -3.61 -11.88
N GLY A 256 16.77 -2.29 -12.11
CA GLY A 256 15.69 -1.55 -12.79
C GLY A 256 15.26 -2.04 -14.18
N ALA A 257 14.32 -1.34 -14.81
CA ALA A 257 13.58 -1.86 -15.98
C ALA A 257 14.44 -2.23 -17.19
N ASP A 258 15.60 -1.58 -17.38
CA ASP A 258 16.52 -1.86 -18.49
C ASP A 258 17.64 -2.87 -18.12
N LYS A 259 17.72 -3.31 -16.86
CA LYS A 259 18.74 -4.24 -16.38
C LYS A 259 18.29 -5.67 -16.59
N LYS A 260 18.99 -6.38 -17.49
CA LYS A 260 18.75 -7.79 -17.76
C LYS A 260 18.73 -8.62 -16.48
N GLY A 261 17.84 -9.60 -16.45
CA GLY A 261 17.79 -10.58 -15.40
C GLY A 261 17.43 -11.97 -15.89
N GLY A 262 17.47 -12.92 -14.96
CA GLY A 262 17.15 -14.32 -15.21
C GLY A 262 15.66 -14.55 -15.49
N VAL A 263 14.81 -14.09 -14.58
CA VAL A 263 13.35 -14.08 -14.71
C VAL A 263 12.87 -12.66 -14.42
N GLY A 264 12.62 -11.91 -15.49
CA GLY A 264 12.33 -10.48 -15.47
C GLY A 264 13.54 -9.58 -15.71
N PRO A 265 13.32 -8.27 -15.91
CA PRO A 265 12.04 -7.59 -15.78
C PRO A 265 11.00 -7.98 -16.85
N PHE A 266 9.76 -8.26 -16.44
CA PHE A 266 8.59 -8.45 -17.32
C PHE A 266 7.37 -7.77 -16.70
N GLY A 267 6.52 -7.15 -17.52
CA GLY A 267 5.43 -6.33 -17.01
C GLY A 267 4.81 -5.45 -18.09
N LEU A 268 4.36 -4.27 -17.68
CA LEU A 268 3.71 -3.27 -18.51
C LEU A 268 4.60 -2.04 -18.67
N TRP A 269 4.53 -1.42 -19.84
CA TRP A 269 4.86 -0.01 -20.01
C TRP A 269 3.55 0.75 -20.12
N VAL A 270 3.34 1.70 -19.21
CA VAL A 270 2.16 2.56 -19.16
C VAL A 270 2.58 4.01 -19.41
N LEU A 271 1.64 4.83 -19.89
CA LEU A 271 1.90 6.24 -20.24
C LEU A 271 3.16 6.36 -21.12
N ALA A 272 3.20 5.55 -22.19
CA ALA A 272 4.36 5.45 -23.07
C ALA A 272 4.15 6.26 -24.35
N SER A 273 5.18 7.00 -24.78
CA SER A 273 5.20 7.67 -26.08
C SER A 273 5.37 6.66 -27.22
N ALA A 274 4.96 7.02 -28.44
CA ALA A 274 4.99 6.11 -29.59
C ALA A 274 6.41 5.56 -29.91
N ASN A 275 7.45 6.33 -29.62
CA ASN A 275 8.85 5.96 -29.80
C ASN A 275 9.52 5.43 -28.51
N LEU A 276 8.76 5.29 -27.42
CA LEU A 276 9.21 4.81 -26.10
C LEU A 276 10.31 5.67 -25.44
N GLU A 277 10.41 6.95 -25.82
CA GLU A 277 11.26 7.94 -25.15
C GLU A 277 10.74 8.26 -23.75
N GLU A 278 9.42 8.38 -23.60
CA GLU A 278 8.73 8.48 -22.31
C GLU A 278 7.97 7.18 -22.05
N LYS A 279 8.10 6.63 -20.84
CA LYS A 279 7.34 5.48 -20.35
C LYS A 279 7.53 5.28 -18.85
N THR A 280 6.49 4.79 -18.19
CA THR A 280 6.59 4.24 -16.83
C THR A 280 6.55 2.73 -16.89
N ALA A 281 7.54 2.05 -16.30
CA ALA A 281 7.61 0.60 -16.29
C ALA A 281 7.06 0.03 -14.97
N VAL A 282 6.06 -0.83 -15.05
CA VAL A 282 5.50 -1.58 -13.91
C VAL A 282 5.76 -3.05 -14.16
N PHE A 283 6.65 -3.66 -13.37
CA PHE A 283 7.18 -4.98 -13.72
C PHE A 283 7.49 -5.85 -12.51
N PHE A 284 7.64 -7.15 -12.76
CA PHE A 284 8.12 -8.12 -11.80
C PHE A 284 9.54 -8.58 -12.13
N ARG A 285 10.25 -9.01 -11.08
CA ARG A 285 11.49 -9.78 -11.16
C ARG A 285 11.47 -10.87 -10.10
N ILE A 286 11.90 -12.07 -10.46
CA ILE A 286 11.82 -13.25 -9.58
C ILE A 286 13.22 -13.75 -9.24
N PHE A 287 13.41 -14.03 -7.96
CA PHE A 287 14.65 -14.54 -7.39
C PHE A 287 14.42 -15.88 -6.68
N ARG A 288 15.46 -16.72 -6.62
CA ARG A 288 15.50 -17.94 -5.81
C ARG A 288 15.99 -17.58 -4.40
N ASP A 289 15.23 -17.92 -3.37
CA ASP A 289 15.66 -17.70 -1.98
C ASP A 289 16.63 -18.77 -1.46
N GLY A 290 16.80 -19.89 -2.17
CA GLY A 290 17.61 -21.04 -1.71
C GLY A 290 16.93 -21.98 -0.72
N HIS A 291 15.71 -21.66 -0.28
CA HIS A 291 14.91 -22.37 0.73
C HIS A 291 13.53 -22.84 0.21
N GLY A 292 13.26 -22.67 -1.08
CA GLY A 292 12.17 -23.33 -1.81
C GLY A 292 11.01 -22.43 -2.22
N LYS A 293 10.89 -21.21 -1.66
CA LYS A 293 9.89 -20.23 -2.09
C LYS A 293 10.56 -19.07 -2.84
N PRO A 294 10.18 -18.78 -4.09
CA PRO A 294 10.76 -17.68 -4.82
C PRO A 294 10.41 -16.32 -4.18
N VAL A 295 11.36 -15.39 -4.23
CA VAL A 295 11.12 -13.99 -3.87
C VAL A 295 10.68 -13.23 -5.11
N VAL A 296 9.50 -12.64 -5.04
CA VAL A 296 8.92 -11.85 -6.13
C VAL A 296 9.02 -10.37 -5.78
N LEU A 297 9.78 -9.63 -6.57
CA LEU A 297 9.90 -8.18 -6.50
C LEU A 297 8.93 -7.56 -7.51
N MET A 298 8.08 -6.64 -7.06
CA MET A 298 7.29 -5.76 -7.92
C MET A 298 7.90 -4.36 -7.90
N CYS A 299 8.08 -3.79 -9.08
CA CYS A 299 8.73 -2.52 -9.32
C CYS A 299 7.81 -1.57 -10.09
N THR A 300 7.81 -0.29 -9.70
CA THR A 300 7.35 0.83 -10.53
C THR A 300 8.54 1.75 -10.76
N ASP A 301 8.97 1.83 -12.01
CA ASP A 301 10.15 2.58 -12.44
C ASP A 301 9.74 3.74 -13.36
N PRO A 302 9.59 4.95 -12.79
CA PRO A 302 9.24 6.15 -13.53
C PRO A 302 10.49 6.93 -13.99
N THR A 303 11.69 6.36 -13.95
CA THR A 303 12.94 7.10 -14.28
C THR A 303 12.96 7.63 -15.72
N LYS A 304 12.17 7.03 -16.62
CA LYS A 304 11.93 7.48 -18.00
C LYS A 304 10.49 7.95 -18.23
N SER A 305 9.74 8.28 -17.18
CA SER A 305 8.32 8.65 -17.28
C SER A 305 8.07 9.94 -18.04
N SER A 306 9.03 10.87 -18.03
CA SER A 306 8.91 12.13 -18.76
C SER A 306 10.28 12.70 -19.17
N LEU A 307 10.32 13.51 -20.23
CA LEU A 307 11.44 14.37 -20.63
C LEU A 307 11.47 15.70 -19.86
N GLY A 308 10.41 16.02 -19.11
CA GLY A 308 10.36 17.16 -18.20
C GLY A 308 11.53 17.16 -17.22
N ARG A 309 12.10 18.35 -17.01
CA ARG A 309 13.22 18.59 -16.09
C ARG A 309 12.71 18.72 -14.66
N ASP A 310 13.57 18.40 -13.71
CA ASP A 310 13.35 18.65 -12.27
C ASP A 310 12.12 17.96 -11.62
N LEU A 311 11.49 17.02 -12.32
CA LEU A 311 10.40 16.19 -11.77
C LEU A 311 10.95 15.09 -10.84
N ASP A 312 10.20 14.77 -9.80
CA ASP A 312 10.49 13.70 -8.85
C ASP A 312 10.12 12.32 -9.45
N LYS A 313 11.14 11.57 -9.90
CA LYS A 313 11.01 10.26 -10.57
C LYS A 313 11.65 9.09 -9.78
N PRO A 314 11.35 8.89 -8.49
CA PRO A 314 11.97 7.82 -7.72
C PRO A 314 11.33 6.49 -8.10
N THR A 315 12.15 5.45 -8.19
CA THR A 315 11.66 4.08 -8.33
C THR A 315 10.98 3.63 -7.03
N TYR A 316 9.85 2.94 -7.14
CA TYR A 316 9.10 2.35 -6.03
C TYR A 316 9.06 0.83 -6.14
N ALA A 317 9.01 0.12 -5.01
CA ALA A 317 8.92 -1.33 -5.03
C ALA A 317 8.44 -1.94 -3.72
N GLY A 318 7.87 -3.13 -3.82
CA GLY A 318 7.51 -4.00 -2.71
C GLY A 318 7.72 -5.47 -3.07
N PHE A 319 7.91 -6.32 -2.06
CA PHE A 319 7.91 -7.75 -2.26
C PHE A 319 6.47 -8.27 -2.26
N VAL A 320 6.16 -9.18 -3.19
CA VAL A 320 4.82 -9.73 -3.36
C VAL A 320 4.78 -11.14 -2.76
N ASN A 321 3.92 -11.32 -1.76
CA ASN A 321 3.71 -12.62 -1.12
C ASN A 321 2.78 -13.51 -1.97
N VAL A 322 3.32 -14.06 -3.05
CA VAL A 322 2.64 -15.01 -3.95
C VAL A 322 3.42 -16.31 -4.07
N ASN A 323 2.73 -17.41 -4.38
CA ASN A 323 3.37 -18.70 -4.64
C ASN A 323 3.36 -19.03 -6.14
N VAL A 324 4.30 -18.42 -6.87
CA VAL A 324 4.46 -18.63 -8.32
C VAL A 324 4.84 -20.08 -8.65
N SER A 325 5.54 -20.78 -7.74
CA SER A 325 5.94 -22.17 -7.96
C SER A 325 4.75 -23.13 -8.09
N SER A 326 3.63 -22.85 -7.42
CA SER A 326 2.42 -23.67 -7.50
C SER A 326 1.45 -23.23 -8.58
N SER A 327 1.32 -21.91 -8.83
CA SER A 327 0.37 -21.39 -9.81
C SER A 327 0.92 -21.38 -11.23
N GLY A 328 2.24 -21.27 -11.40
CA GLY A 328 2.85 -20.95 -12.70
C GLY A 328 2.54 -19.53 -13.19
N GLU A 329 1.75 -18.76 -12.44
CA GLU A 329 1.19 -17.48 -12.88
C GLU A 329 1.37 -16.37 -11.83
N ILE A 330 1.50 -15.14 -12.32
CA ILE A 330 1.45 -13.92 -11.53
C ILE A 330 0.59 -12.84 -12.20
N SER A 331 -0.32 -12.24 -11.45
CA SER A 331 -1.23 -11.21 -11.97
C SER A 331 -0.80 -9.80 -11.57
N LEU A 332 -1.11 -8.84 -12.44
CA LEU A 332 -0.90 -7.40 -12.23
C LEU A 332 -2.14 -6.64 -12.72
N ARG A 333 -2.59 -5.68 -11.92
CA ARG A 333 -3.59 -4.68 -12.32
C ARG A 333 -2.99 -3.28 -12.22
N SER A 334 -3.22 -2.46 -13.24
CA SER A 334 -2.76 -1.07 -13.30
C SER A 334 -3.93 -0.18 -13.72
N LEU A 335 -4.33 0.73 -12.83
CA LEU A 335 -5.23 1.84 -13.18
C LEU A 335 -4.36 2.99 -13.69
N VAL A 336 -4.58 3.37 -14.95
CA VAL A 336 -3.85 4.44 -15.63
C VAL A 336 -4.78 5.64 -15.77
N CYS A 337 -4.33 6.79 -15.28
CA CYS A 337 -4.98 8.08 -15.43
C CYS A 337 -3.87 9.11 -15.58
N ALA A 338 -3.93 9.94 -16.63
CA ALA A 338 -3.00 11.03 -16.91
C ALA A 338 -3.74 12.33 -17.19
#